data_AF-H3D109-F1
#
_entry.id   AF-H3D109-F1
#
_cell.length_a   1.000
_cell.length_b   1.000
_cell.length_c   1.000
_cell.angle_alpha   90.00
_cell.angle_beta   90.00
_cell.angle_gamma   90.00
#
_symmetry.space_group_name_H-M   'P 1'
#
loop_
_entity.id
_entity.type
_entity.pdbx_description
1 polymer ?
#
loop_
_entity_poly.entity_id
_entity_poly.type
_entity_poly.pdbx_seq_one_letter_code
_entity_poly.pdbx_strand_id
1 'polypeptide(L)'
;MALKVCSRLAAVGRIRPRAAACGSPSSGAGFTVEHDRQNLRFTAAPSSGAGSPDCAVLLYRFTGEGEVDLLSTFVPEAFRGRGVAALLTQAALDFLVEEKLRARVSCWYIKAYLEEHRDHGSGHLLVS
;
A
#
# COMPACT_ATOMS: atom_id res chain seq x y z
N MET A 1 59.80 21.18 -4.25
CA MET A 1 59.10 22.22 -3.49
C MET A 1 57.60 22.05 -3.69
N ALA A 2 56.84 22.06 -2.58
CA ALA A 2 55.40 22.34 -2.41
C ALA A 2 54.41 21.77 -3.45
N LEU A 3 53.61 20.71 -3.21
CA LEU A 3 52.46 20.52 -2.30
C LEU A 3 51.50 21.71 -2.10
N LYS A 4 50.26 21.59 -2.64
CA LYS A 4 48.94 21.69 -1.95
C LYS A 4 47.78 21.72 -2.98
N VAL A 5 46.96 20.66 -3.07
CA VAL A 5 45.64 20.45 -2.40
C VAL A 5 44.48 21.17 -3.15
N CYS A 6 43.65 20.40 -3.86
CA CYS A 6 42.23 20.08 -3.58
C CYS A 6 41.33 21.32 -3.36
N SER A 7 40.16 21.48 -3.99
CA SER A 7 39.01 20.57 -3.84
C SER A 7 37.77 21.13 -4.55
N ARG A 8 37.00 20.22 -5.16
CA ARG A 8 35.54 20.03 -5.03
C ARG A 8 34.61 21.22 -5.27
N LEU A 9 33.69 21.05 -6.23
CA LEU A 9 32.34 20.57 -5.86
C LEU A 9 31.65 19.85 -7.01
N ALA A 10 31.23 18.62 -6.73
CA ALA A 10 30.52 17.73 -7.62
C ALA A 10 29.07 18.21 -7.82
N ALA A 11 28.78 18.65 -9.03
CA ALA A 11 27.44 18.59 -9.58
C ALA A 11 27.14 17.16 -10.04
N VAL A 12 25.84 16.85 -10.07
CA VAL A 12 25.18 15.63 -10.54
C VAL A 12 24.79 14.64 -9.45
N GLY A 13 23.48 14.63 -9.21
CA GLY A 13 22.81 13.71 -8.33
C GLY A 13 22.99 12.26 -8.78
N ARG A 14 23.11 11.39 -7.79
CA ARG A 14 22.75 9.98 -7.92
C ARG A 14 21.94 9.60 -6.70
N ILE A 15 20.64 9.80 -6.87
CA ILE A 15 19.57 8.93 -6.40
C ILE A 15 20.06 7.55 -5.94
N ARG A 16 19.73 7.22 -4.69
CA ARG A 16 19.92 5.89 -4.12
C ARG A 16 19.10 4.88 -4.95
N PRO A 17 19.66 3.72 -5.34
CA PRO A 17 18.84 2.63 -5.81
C PRO A 17 18.21 2.00 -4.57
N ARG A 18 16.90 2.19 -4.36
CA ARG A 18 16.14 1.35 -3.42
C ARG A 18 15.55 0.21 -4.22
N ALA A 19 15.97 -0.99 -3.83
CA ALA A 19 15.61 -2.25 -4.41
C ALA A 19 14.08 -2.44 -4.51
N ALA A 20 13.68 -3.10 -5.59
CA ALA A 20 12.55 -4.01 -5.70
C ALA A 20 11.19 -3.52 -5.15
N ALA A 21 10.35 -3.03 -6.06
CA ALA A 21 9.03 -3.62 -6.25
C ALA A 21 8.47 -3.13 -7.58
N CYS A 22 8.06 -4.04 -8.45
CA CYS A 22 6.97 -3.81 -9.38
C CYS A 22 5.69 -3.60 -8.56
N GLY A 23 5.60 -2.48 -7.84
CA GLY A 23 4.34 -2.01 -7.27
C GLY A 23 3.73 -1.10 -8.31
N SER A 24 2.78 -1.61 -9.10
CA SER A 24 1.91 -0.75 -9.91
C SER A 24 1.31 0.29 -8.95
N PRO A 25 1.66 1.60 -9.05
CA PRO A 25 1.03 2.59 -8.21
C PRO A 25 -0.38 2.75 -8.76
N SER A 26 -1.35 2.08 -8.14
CA SER A 26 -2.77 2.33 -8.41
C SER A 26 -3.11 3.70 -7.81
N SER A 27 -2.70 4.75 -8.53
CA SER A 27 -2.83 6.15 -8.15
C SER A 27 -4.28 6.58 -8.34
N GLY A 28 -5.10 6.34 -7.33
CA GLY A 28 -6.42 6.93 -7.18
C GLY A 28 -6.38 8.13 -6.23
N ALA A 29 -6.95 9.26 -6.64
CA ALA A 29 -7.34 10.36 -5.74
C ALA A 29 -6.24 10.98 -4.83
N GLY A 30 -5.03 11.19 -5.36
CA GLY A 30 -4.00 11.97 -4.66
C GLY A 30 -3.32 11.25 -3.48
N PHE A 31 -3.49 9.93 -3.37
CA PHE A 31 -2.73 9.07 -2.47
C PHE A 31 -1.90 8.06 -3.27
N THR A 32 -0.68 7.82 -2.82
CA THR A 32 0.22 6.81 -3.34
C THR A 32 0.17 5.59 -2.43
N VAL A 33 -0.20 4.43 -2.98
CA VAL A 33 -0.14 3.16 -2.26
C VAL A 33 1.16 2.44 -2.59
N GLU A 34 1.87 2.05 -1.53
CA GLU A 34 3.04 1.20 -1.58
C GLU A 34 2.69 -0.16 -0.99
N HIS A 35 2.96 -1.23 -1.74
CA HIS A 35 2.79 -2.61 -1.29
C HIS A 35 4.12 -3.15 -0.76
N ASP A 36 4.21 -3.33 0.56
CA ASP A 36 5.39 -3.90 1.20
C ASP A 36 5.14 -5.39 1.50
N ARG A 37 5.50 -6.24 0.53
CA ARG A 37 5.35 -7.70 0.64
C ARG A 37 6.21 -8.30 1.76
N GLN A 38 7.34 -7.69 2.10
CA GLN A 38 8.25 -8.18 3.14
C GLN A 38 7.65 -8.03 4.54
N ASN A 39 6.93 -6.93 4.76
CA ASN A 39 6.24 -6.66 6.02
C ASN A 39 4.75 -7.00 5.98
N LEU A 40 4.26 -7.60 4.89
CA LEU A 40 2.87 -7.99 4.70
C LEU A 40 1.90 -6.82 4.97
N ARG A 41 2.23 -5.65 4.44
CA ARG A 41 1.44 -4.43 4.64
C ARG A 41 1.30 -3.61 3.37
N PHE A 42 0.19 -2.89 3.27
CA PHE A 42 0.02 -1.82 2.30
C PHE A 42 0.06 -0.48 3.03
N THR A 43 0.77 0.49 2.49
CA THR A 43 0.88 1.83 3.06
C THR A 43 0.38 2.84 2.06
N ALA A 44 -0.52 3.73 2.46
CA ALA A 44 -1.02 4.82 1.64
C ALA A 44 -0.58 6.15 2.22
N ALA A 45 0.16 6.91 1.42
CA ALA A 45 0.63 8.25 1.76
C ALA A 45 0.00 9.28 0.81
N PRO A 46 -0.43 10.47 1.29
CA PRO A 46 -0.89 11.53 0.42
C PRO A 46 0.26 12.04 -0.47
N SER A 47 -0.01 12.22 -1.76
CA SER A 47 0.92 12.83 -2.72
C SER A 47 1.05 14.35 -2.50
N SER A 48 0.01 14.97 -1.93
CA SER A 48 -0.01 16.39 -1.58
C SER A 48 0.77 16.62 -0.28
N GLY A 49 2.10 16.70 -0.42
CA GLY A 49 3.05 16.81 0.67
C GLY A 49 2.80 18.00 1.60
N ALA A 50 2.44 17.70 2.84
CA ALA A 50 2.49 18.63 3.95
C ALA A 50 3.01 17.89 5.19
N GLY A 51 4.30 17.53 5.19
CA GLY A 51 5.12 17.26 6.38
C GLY A 51 4.64 16.25 7.43
N SER A 52 3.53 15.54 7.21
CA SER A 52 2.94 14.64 8.19
C SER A 52 3.47 13.22 7.98
N PRO A 53 4.06 12.58 9.00
CA PRO A 53 4.43 11.16 8.93
C PRO A 53 3.20 10.24 8.96
N ASP A 54 2.02 10.83 9.08
CA ASP A 54 0.75 10.13 9.11
C ASP A 54 0.55 9.42 7.77
N CYS A 55 0.40 8.10 7.80
CA CYS A 55 0.11 7.27 6.64
C CYS A 55 -0.95 6.24 7.05
N ALA A 56 -1.85 5.91 6.14
CA ALA A 56 -2.77 4.80 6.36
C ALA A 56 -2.05 3.48 6.07
N VAL A 57 -2.29 2.46 6.89
CA VAL A 57 -1.68 1.14 6.73
C VAL A 57 -2.74 0.05 6.77
N LEU A 58 -2.63 -0.93 5.88
CA LEU A 58 -3.41 -2.16 5.90
C LEU A 58 -2.45 -3.31 6.21
N LEU A 59 -2.76 -4.06 7.26
CA LEU A 59 -2.00 -5.25 7.64
C LEU A 59 -2.71 -6.49 7.13
N TYR A 60 -1.94 -7.40 6.56
CA TYR A 60 -2.41 -8.71 6.16
C TYR A 60 -1.40 -9.78 6.57
N ARG A 61 -1.79 -11.05 6.50
CA ARG A 61 -0.90 -12.18 6.73
C ARG A 61 -1.27 -13.33 5.83
N PHE A 62 -0.33 -14.24 5.59
CA PHE A 62 -0.64 -15.52 4.96
C PHE A 62 -1.16 -16.50 6.02
N THR A 63 -2.32 -17.12 5.79
CA THR A 63 -2.94 -18.10 6.70
C THR A 63 -2.77 -19.54 6.25
N GLY A 64 -2.40 -19.77 4.99
CA GLY A 64 -2.21 -21.11 4.43
C GLY A 64 -1.71 -21.08 2.99
N GLU A 65 -1.78 -22.23 2.32
CA GLU A 65 -1.32 -22.41 0.95
C GLU A 65 -2.25 -21.67 -0.04
N GLY A 66 -1.89 -20.42 -0.33
CA GLY A 66 -2.64 -19.56 -1.24
C GLY A 66 -3.76 -18.74 -0.58
N GLU A 67 -3.75 -18.57 0.75
CA GLU A 67 -4.74 -17.74 1.47
C GLU A 67 -4.07 -16.59 2.22
N VAL A 68 -4.68 -15.40 2.09
CA VAL A 68 -4.26 -14.16 2.75
C VAL A 68 -5.38 -13.62 3.63
N ASP A 69 -5.11 -13.44 4.92
CA ASP A 69 -6.01 -12.85 5.89
C ASP A 69 -5.75 -11.35 6.05
N LEU A 70 -6.73 -10.54 5.66
CA LEU A 70 -6.77 -9.10 5.87
C LEU A 70 -7.14 -8.84 7.33
N LEU A 71 -6.14 -8.47 8.12
CA LEU A 71 -6.22 -8.37 9.57
C LEU A 71 -6.95 -7.10 10.01
N SER A 72 -6.41 -5.94 9.63
CA SER A 72 -6.94 -4.65 10.04
C SER A 72 -6.41 -3.53 9.16
N THR A 73 -7.23 -2.50 8.99
CA THR A 73 -6.84 -1.23 8.38
C THR A 73 -6.71 -0.18 9.48
N PHE A 74 -5.55 0.46 9.55
CA PHE A 74 -5.34 1.63 10.39
C PHE A 74 -5.33 2.86 9.50
N VAL A 75 -6.32 3.72 9.70
CA VAL A 75 -6.41 5.02 9.05
C VAL A 75 -6.38 6.09 10.11
N PRO A 76 -5.35 6.93 10.12
CA PRO A 76 -5.28 8.01 11.08
C PRO A 76 -6.33 9.08 10.76
N GLU A 77 -6.69 9.87 11.77
CA GLU A 77 -7.86 10.76 11.71
C GLU A 77 -7.76 11.82 10.62
N ALA A 78 -6.54 12.26 10.29
CA ALA A 78 -6.28 13.24 9.23
C ALA A 78 -6.74 12.77 7.84
N PHE A 79 -6.81 11.45 7.61
CA PHE A 79 -7.26 10.88 6.34
C PHE A 79 -8.66 10.25 6.38
N ARG A 80 -9.34 10.30 7.52
CA ARG A 80 -10.74 9.86 7.58
C ARG A 80 -11.61 10.74 6.69
N GLY A 81 -12.65 10.14 6.11
CA GLY A 81 -13.53 10.83 5.15
C GLY A 81 -12.93 11.07 3.76
N ARG A 82 -11.68 10.68 3.51
CA ARG A 82 -11.03 10.76 2.18
C ARG A 82 -11.10 9.46 1.37
N GLY A 83 -11.67 8.39 1.94
CA GLY A 83 -11.76 7.10 1.26
C GLY A 83 -10.44 6.31 1.20
N VAL A 84 -9.40 6.69 1.95
CA VAL A 84 -8.09 6.00 1.91
C VAL A 84 -8.17 4.53 2.34
N ALA A 85 -9.08 4.19 3.27
CA ALA A 85 -9.31 2.81 3.68
C ALA A 85 -9.84 1.93 2.53
N ALA A 86 -10.77 2.48 1.74
CA ALA A 86 -11.32 1.82 0.56
C ALA A 86 -10.22 1.59 -0.48
N LEU A 87 -9.36 2.60 -0.69
CA LEU A 87 -8.25 2.54 -1.62
C LEU A 87 -7.22 1.47 -1.23
N LEU A 88 -6.82 1.43 0.04
CA LEU A 88 -5.96 0.37 0.58
C LEU A 88 -6.58 -1.02 0.41
N THR A 89 -7.88 -1.12 0.73
CA THR A 89 -8.62 -2.37 0.59
C THR A 89 -8.63 -2.80 -0.87
N GLN A 90 -8.99 -1.93 -1.79
CA GLN A 90 -8.99 -2.22 -3.22
C GLN A 90 -7.63 -2.68 -3.72
N ALA A 91 -6.53 -2.02 -3.32
CA ALA A 91 -5.17 -2.44 -3.67
C ALA A 91 -4.84 -3.84 -3.13
N ALA A 92 -5.27 -4.16 -1.91
CA ALA A 92 -5.10 -5.49 -1.34
C ALA A 92 -5.93 -6.54 -2.09
N LEU A 93 -7.17 -6.23 -2.48
CA LEU A 93 -8.02 -7.15 -3.26
C LEU A 93 -7.47 -7.36 -4.67
N ASP A 94 -7.00 -6.30 -5.33
CA ASP A 94 -6.37 -6.35 -6.66
C ASP A 94 -5.17 -7.31 -6.67
N PHE A 95 -4.31 -7.21 -5.66
CA PHE A 95 -3.21 -8.17 -5.46
C PHE A 95 -3.69 -9.63 -5.34
N LEU A 96 -4.81 -9.88 -4.66
CA LEU A 96 -5.36 -11.23 -4.51
C LEU A 96 -5.96 -11.75 -5.82
N VAL A 97 -6.58 -10.88 -6.61
CA VAL A 97 -7.10 -11.22 -7.95
C VAL A 97 -5.94 -11.56 -8.90
N GLU A 98 -4.91 -10.71 -8.93
CA GLU A 98 -3.73 -10.86 -9.79
C GLU A 98 -3.01 -12.17 -9.51
N GLU A 99 -2.74 -12.45 -8.23
CA GLU A 99 -2.03 -13.66 -7.79
C GLU A 99 -2.96 -14.89 -7.66
N LYS A 100 -4.27 -14.73 -7.92
CA LYS A 100 -5.32 -15.77 -7.76
C LYS A 100 -5.34 -16.40 -6.36
N LEU A 101 -5.10 -15.59 -5.34
CA LEU A 101 -5.10 -15.99 -3.94
C LEU A 101 -6.51 -15.88 -3.35
N ARG A 102 -6.77 -16.67 -2.30
CA ARG A 102 -7.97 -16.54 -1.49
C ARG A 102 -7.81 -15.41 -0.47
N ALA A 103 -8.84 -14.59 -0.35
CA ALA A 103 -8.89 -13.54 0.64
C ALA A 103 -9.67 -14.05 1.85
N ARG A 104 -9.10 -13.98 3.05
CA ARG A 104 -9.85 -14.10 4.29
C ARG A 104 -9.95 -12.72 4.91
N VAL A 105 -11.12 -12.36 5.42
CA VAL A 105 -11.32 -11.04 6.01
C VAL A 105 -11.67 -11.17 7.49
N SER A 106 -10.69 -10.88 8.34
CA SER A 106 -10.89 -10.82 9.80
C SER A 106 -11.33 -9.43 10.27
N CYS A 107 -11.02 -8.37 9.52
CA CYS A 107 -11.42 -7.01 9.87
C CYS A 107 -12.91 -6.76 9.59
N TRP A 108 -13.66 -6.32 10.60
CA TRP A 108 -15.09 -5.98 10.47
C TRP A 108 -15.35 -4.91 9.40
N TYR A 109 -14.48 -3.90 9.31
CA TYR A 109 -14.63 -2.80 8.35
C TYR A 109 -14.50 -3.28 6.90
N ILE A 110 -13.47 -4.08 6.62
CA ILE A 110 -13.24 -4.63 5.28
C ILE A 110 -14.39 -5.56 4.89
N LYS A 111 -14.94 -6.30 5.85
CA LYS A 111 -16.10 -7.16 5.63
C LYS A 111 -17.32 -6.34 5.21
N ALA A 112 -17.65 -5.29 5.97
CA ALA A 112 -18.74 -4.38 5.62
C ALA A 112 -18.52 -3.70 4.26
N TYR A 113 -17.28 -3.26 3.97
CA TYR A 113 -16.90 -2.69 2.68
C TYR A 113 -17.15 -3.67 1.52
N LEU A 114 -16.77 -4.94 1.69
CA LEU A 114 -17.03 -5.96 0.67
C LEU A 114 -18.52 -6.23 0.48
N GLU A 115 -19.32 -6.26 1.55
CA GLU A 115 -20.76 -6.47 1.46
C GLU A 115 -21.46 -5.32 0.71
N GLU A 116 -21.09 -4.07 0.99
CA GLU A 116 -21.57 -2.88 0.28
C GLU A 116 -21.21 -2.94 -1.22
N HIS A 117 -20.00 -3.39 -1.56
CA HIS A 117 -19.51 -3.42 -2.94
C HIS A 117 -19.87 -4.69 -3.72
N ARG A 118 -20.45 -5.72 -3.08
CA ARG A 118 -20.84 -6.99 -3.72
C ARG A 118 -22.07 -6.87 -4.62
N ASP A 119 -22.94 -5.89 -4.38
CA ASP A 119 -24.18 -5.67 -5.14
C ASP A 119 -23.90 -5.20 -6.60
N HIS A 120 -22.75 -4.57 -6.84
CA HIS A 120 -22.39 -4.00 -8.16
C HIS A 120 -21.65 -4.95 -9.13
N GLY A 121 -21.63 -6.26 -8.87
CA GLY A 121 -21.32 -7.23 -9.93
C GLY A 121 -19.85 -7.56 -10.21
N SER A 122 -18.98 -7.56 -9.18
CA SER A 122 -17.64 -8.18 -9.27
C SER A 122 -17.55 -9.40 -8.36
N GLY A 123 -18.38 -10.40 -8.65
CA GLY A 123 -18.51 -11.66 -7.92
C GLY A 123 -17.46 -12.72 -8.26
N HIS A 124 -16.17 -12.36 -8.27
CA HIS A 124 -15.10 -13.37 -8.41
C HIS A 124 -13.89 -13.07 -7.52
N LEU A 125 -14.13 -12.56 -6.31
CA LEU A 125 -13.13 -12.66 -5.25
C LEU A 125 -13.53 -13.82 -4.35
N LEU A 126 -12.67 -14.84 -4.28
CA LEU A 126 -12.81 -15.97 -3.36
C LEU A 126 -12.53 -15.47 -1.94
N VAL A 127 -13.53 -14.83 -1.34
CA VAL A 127 -13.50 -14.41 0.05
C VAL A 127 -14.02 -15.56 0.91
N SER A 128 -13.13 -16.25 1.62
CA SER A 128 -13.47 -17.29 2.61
C SER A 128 -13.97 -16.69 3.92
#